data_AF-A0A242Z2W2-F1
#
_entry.id   AF-A0A242Z2W2-F1
#
_cell.length_a   1.000
_cell.length_b   1.000
_cell.length_c   1.000
_cell.angle_alpha   90.00
_cell.angle_beta   90.00
_cell.angle_gamma   90.00
#
_symmetry.space_group_name_H-M   'P 1'
#
loop_
_entity.id
_entity.type
_entity.pdbx_description
1 polymer ?
#
loop_
_entity_poly.entity_id
_entity_poly.type
_entity_poly.pdbx_seq_one_letter_code
_entity_poly.pdbx_strand_id
1 'polypeptide(L)'
;MMRKLTKKDHEQVFAYLKEEAALNLFIIGDIEAFGYDTDFQELWGVFKEDGTLQSILLRFHDAFIPYSKEAFVTSDYETLLSSYMPLKLSGKSTIVEKFETSPAIQLGAKSDMYFCECLNGNSLPDTPIHETIKLASIDDVDRIMQLRSSIDEFPTAHESEKMLRQAIETNTGRTYYIEKDGAIIASASTSAENSLSAMVKQAS
;
A
#
# COMPACT_ATOMS: atom_id res chain seq x y z
N MET A 1 -3.61 2.23 -25.98
CA MET A 1 -3.26 0.79 -26.11
C MET A 1 -2.71 0.27 -24.79
N MET A 2 -3.25 -0.85 -24.28
CA MET A 2 -2.77 -1.50 -23.07
C MET A 2 -1.59 -2.44 -23.37
N ARG A 3 -0.55 -2.44 -22.52
CA ARG A 3 0.50 -3.46 -22.54
C ARG A 3 1.13 -3.66 -21.16
N LYS A 4 1.82 -4.79 -20.97
CA LYS A 4 2.64 -5.03 -19.79
C LYS A 4 3.82 -4.04 -19.78
N LEU A 5 4.09 -3.48 -18.61
CA LEU A 5 5.18 -2.55 -18.36
C LEU A 5 6.45 -3.33 -18.02
N THR A 6 7.58 -2.78 -18.43
CA THR A 6 8.90 -3.36 -18.24
C THR A 6 9.85 -2.35 -17.63
N LYS A 7 11.06 -2.78 -17.28
CA LYS A 7 12.11 -1.87 -16.80
C LYS A 7 12.40 -0.70 -17.75
N LYS A 8 12.15 -0.85 -19.05
CA LYS A 8 12.35 0.24 -20.04
C LYS A 8 11.36 1.40 -19.85
N ASP A 9 10.23 1.14 -19.21
CA ASP A 9 9.18 2.14 -18.97
C ASP A 9 9.36 2.87 -17.65
N HIS A 10 10.37 2.49 -16.84
CA HIS A 10 10.49 2.90 -15.44
C HIS A 10 10.48 4.41 -15.26
N GLU A 11 11.26 5.16 -16.04
CA GLU A 11 11.32 6.63 -15.86
C GLU A 11 9.96 7.29 -16.07
N GLN A 12 9.22 6.90 -17.11
CA GLN A 12 7.90 7.46 -17.41
C GLN A 12 6.85 7.02 -16.37
N VAL A 13 6.85 5.74 -16.00
CA VAL A 13 5.94 5.19 -14.97
C VAL A 13 6.17 5.88 -13.63
N PHE A 14 7.43 6.00 -13.22
CA PHE A 14 7.77 6.55 -11.91
C PHE A 14 7.51 8.06 -11.84
N ALA A 15 7.74 8.80 -12.94
CA ALA A 15 7.34 10.19 -13.05
C ALA A 15 5.82 10.38 -12.92
N TYR A 16 5.04 9.54 -13.60
CA TYR A 16 3.57 9.57 -13.56
C TYR A 16 3.00 9.25 -12.16
N LEU A 17 3.55 8.25 -11.48
CA LEU A 17 3.12 7.86 -10.13
C LEU A 17 3.49 8.92 -9.07
N LYS A 18 4.63 9.60 -9.24
CA LYS A 18 5.13 10.64 -8.34
C LYS A 18 4.21 11.85 -8.21
N GLU A 19 3.40 12.13 -9.23
CA GLU A 19 2.47 13.26 -9.22
C GLU A 19 1.45 13.18 -8.07
N GLU A 20 1.10 11.97 -7.62
CA GLU A 20 0.26 11.72 -6.45
C GLU A 20 0.85 10.58 -5.61
N ALA A 21 2.10 10.74 -5.16
CA ALA A 21 2.89 9.70 -4.51
C ALA A 21 2.18 9.02 -3.32
N ALA A 22 1.46 9.80 -2.50
CA ALA A 22 0.74 9.28 -1.34
C ALA A 22 -0.40 8.31 -1.72
N LEU A 23 -1.08 8.55 -2.85
CA LEU A 23 -2.14 7.69 -3.37
C LEU A 23 -1.56 6.49 -4.14
N ASN A 24 -0.34 6.61 -4.63
CA ASN A 24 0.40 5.57 -5.35
C ASN A 24 1.39 4.81 -4.49
N LEU A 25 1.31 4.98 -3.16
CA LEU A 25 2.32 4.49 -2.21
C LEU A 25 2.64 3.00 -2.39
N PHE A 26 1.62 2.17 -2.57
CA PHE A 26 1.79 0.72 -2.80
C PHE A 26 2.44 0.43 -4.15
N ILE A 27 1.98 1.05 -5.23
CA ILE A 27 2.54 0.83 -6.58
C ILE A 27 4.02 1.23 -6.62
N ILE A 28 4.36 2.37 -6.01
CA ILE A 28 5.74 2.86 -5.94
C ILE A 28 6.60 1.90 -5.10
N GLY A 29 6.13 1.51 -3.91
CA GLY A 29 6.87 0.60 -3.03
C GLY A 29 7.12 -0.76 -3.68
N ASP A 30 6.12 -1.31 -4.37
CA ASP A 30 6.20 -2.60 -5.06
C ASP A 30 7.18 -2.56 -6.26
N ILE A 31 7.21 -1.44 -7.00
CA ILE A 31 8.21 -1.25 -8.07
C ILE A 31 9.62 -1.16 -7.48
N GLU A 32 9.81 -0.44 -6.38
CA GLU A 32 11.12 -0.29 -5.73
C GLU A 32 11.62 -1.61 -5.13
N ALA A 33 10.73 -2.37 -4.50
CA ALA A 33 11.08 -3.63 -3.83
C ALA A 33 11.29 -4.79 -4.80
N PHE A 34 10.43 -4.92 -5.83
CA PHE A 34 10.37 -6.12 -6.67
C PHE A 34 10.63 -5.86 -8.16
N GLY A 35 10.60 -4.60 -8.60
CA GLY A 35 10.81 -4.25 -10.00
C GLY A 35 9.61 -4.58 -10.90
N TYR A 36 9.88 -5.15 -12.07
CA TYR A 36 8.87 -5.39 -13.12
C TYR A 36 8.77 -6.86 -13.56
N ASP A 37 9.70 -7.70 -13.14
CA ASP A 37 9.88 -9.06 -13.65
C ASP A 37 9.81 -10.07 -12.50
N THR A 38 8.58 -10.33 -12.08
CA THR A 38 8.25 -11.34 -11.07
C THR A 38 7.00 -12.11 -11.50
N ASP A 39 6.78 -13.28 -10.91
CA ASP A 39 5.60 -14.12 -11.14
C ASP A 39 4.38 -13.67 -10.31
N PHE A 40 4.63 -13.10 -9.13
CA PHE A 40 3.57 -12.61 -8.24
C PHE A 40 3.14 -11.16 -8.53
N GLN A 41 3.97 -10.35 -9.18
CA GLN A 41 3.65 -8.96 -9.50
C GLN A 41 3.75 -8.65 -10.99
N GLU A 42 2.74 -7.94 -11.50
CA GLU A 42 2.71 -7.44 -12.87
C GLU A 42 2.19 -6.00 -12.91
N LEU A 43 2.78 -5.19 -13.78
CA LEU A 43 2.29 -3.85 -14.05
C LEU A 43 1.83 -3.76 -15.50
N TRP A 44 0.67 -3.15 -15.71
CA TRP A 44 0.07 -2.91 -17.02
C TRP A 44 -0.15 -1.42 -17.19
N GLY A 45 0.17 -0.87 -18.36
CA GLY A 45 -0.01 0.54 -18.67
C GLY A 45 -0.88 0.71 -19.90
N VAL A 46 -1.79 1.68 -19.85
CA VAL A 46 -2.54 2.15 -21.01
C VAL A 46 -1.89 3.42 -21.51
N PHE A 47 -1.50 3.43 -22.78
CA PHE A 47 -0.85 4.56 -23.42
C PHE A 47 -1.79 5.24 -24.41
N LYS A 48 -1.72 6.57 -24.47
CA LYS A 48 -2.32 7.39 -25.55
C LYS A 48 -1.56 7.16 -26.86
N GLU A 49 -2.11 7.65 -27.97
CA GLU A 49 -1.50 7.52 -29.30
C GLU A 49 -0.13 8.19 -29.41
N ASP A 50 0.09 9.26 -28.64
CA ASP A 50 1.37 9.99 -28.56
C ASP A 50 2.42 9.29 -27.68
N GLY A 51 2.10 8.13 -27.10
CA GLY A 51 2.99 7.39 -26.20
C GLY A 51 2.97 7.87 -24.75
N THR A 52 2.10 8.81 -24.38
CA THR A 52 1.92 9.24 -23.00
C THR A 52 1.19 8.17 -22.19
N LEU A 53 1.72 7.84 -21.00
CA LEU A 53 1.06 6.94 -20.06
C LEU A 53 -0.23 7.60 -19.52
N GLN A 54 -1.36 6.94 -19.72
CA GLN A 54 -2.68 7.42 -19.32
C GLN A 54 -3.13 6.84 -17.99
N SER A 55 -2.95 5.54 -17.79
CA SER A 55 -3.32 4.83 -16.57
C SER A 55 -2.42 3.62 -16.36
N ILE A 56 -2.40 3.11 -15.14
CA ILE A 56 -1.65 1.93 -14.74
C ILE A 56 -2.52 0.99 -13.92
N LEU A 57 -2.22 -0.30 -14.00
CA LEU A 57 -2.80 -1.34 -13.17
C LEU A 57 -1.67 -2.20 -12.62
N LEU A 58 -1.55 -2.24 -11.30
CA LEU A 58 -0.72 -3.20 -10.59
C LEU A 58 -1.57 -4.45 -10.29
N ARG A 59 -1.03 -5.63 -10.58
CA ARG A 59 -1.44 -6.90 -10.00
C ARG A 59 -0.39 -7.32 -8.98
N PHE A 60 -0.82 -7.60 -7.76
CA PHE A 60 -0.01 -8.21 -6.71
C PHE A 60 -0.73 -9.46 -6.19
N HIS A 61 -0.22 -10.64 -6.53
CA HIS A 61 -0.93 -11.91 -6.43
C HIS A 61 -2.32 -11.85 -7.10
N ASP A 62 -3.39 -11.93 -6.31
CA ASP A 62 -4.79 -11.88 -6.76
C ASP A 62 -5.46 -10.53 -6.46
N ALA A 63 -4.69 -9.55 -5.97
CA ALA A 63 -5.14 -8.19 -5.69
C ALA A 63 -4.70 -7.22 -6.79
N PHE A 64 -5.54 -6.23 -7.06
CA PHE A 64 -5.36 -5.28 -8.14
C PHE A 64 -5.49 -3.84 -7.65
N ILE A 65 -4.61 -2.97 -8.13
CA ILE A 65 -4.61 -1.53 -7.84
C ILE A 65 -4.58 -0.75 -9.17
N PRO A 66 -5.73 -0.27 -9.66
CA PRO A 66 -5.79 0.64 -10.79
C PRO A 66 -5.51 2.07 -10.34
N TYR A 67 -4.76 2.80 -11.15
CA TYR A 67 -4.54 4.23 -10.96
C TYR A 67 -4.58 4.98 -12.28
N SER A 68 -5.25 6.14 -12.23
CA SER A 68 -5.30 7.12 -13.31
C SER A 68 -5.48 8.49 -12.69
N LYS A 69 -4.66 9.45 -13.09
CA LYS A 69 -4.86 10.86 -12.74
C LYS A 69 -6.01 11.49 -13.53
N GLU A 70 -6.15 11.10 -14.80
CA GLU A 70 -7.17 11.60 -15.71
C GLU A 70 -8.38 10.65 -15.82
N ALA A 71 -9.32 11.01 -16.70
CA ALA A 71 -10.42 10.13 -17.08
C ALA A 71 -9.91 8.75 -17.52
N PHE A 72 -10.54 7.74 -16.94
CA PHE A 72 -10.21 6.33 -17.05
C PHE A 72 -11.45 5.56 -17.53
N VAL A 73 -11.24 4.58 -18.41
CA VAL A 73 -12.28 3.70 -18.96
C VAL A 73 -12.01 2.26 -18.50
N THR A 74 -13.00 1.63 -17.85
CA THR A 74 -12.84 0.28 -17.27
C THR A 74 -12.54 -0.79 -18.30
N SER A 75 -13.09 -0.64 -19.51
CA SER A 75 -12.95 -1.59 -20.62
C SER A 75 -11.49 -1.87 -21.00
N ASP A 76 -10.58 -0.93 -20.72
CA ASP A 76 -9.15 -1.14 -20.96
C ASP A 76 -8.59 -2.34 -20.18
N TYR A 77 -9.13 -2.60 -18.97
CA TYR A 77 -8.67 -3.68 -18.09
C TYR A 77 -9.68 -4.83 -17.93
N GLU A 78 -10.91 -4.70 -18.43
CA GLU A 78 -11.99 -5.70 -18.24
C GLU A 78 -11.60 -7.12 -18.66
N THR A 79 -10.93 -7.26 -19.80
CA THR A 79 -10.51 -8.59 -20.30
C THR A 79 -9.51 -9.25 -19.33
N LEU A 80 -8.62 -8.47 -18.73
CA LEU A 80 -7.65 -8.98 -17.76
C LEU A 80 -8.32 -9.33 -16.42
N LEU A 81 -9.22 -8.46 -15.96
CA LEU A 81 -9.81 -8.53 -14.62
C LEU A 81 -11.00 -9.50 -14.53
N SER A 82 -11.73 -9.74 -15.62
CA SER A 82 -12.93 -10.61 -15.64
C SER A 82 -12.65 -12.07 -15.27
N SER A 83 -11.40 -12.52 -15.31
CA SER A 83 -11.01 -13.86 -14.88
C SER A 83 -10.94 -14.04 -13.35
N TYR A 84 -11.01 -12.95 -12.58
CA TYR A 84 -10.90 -12.95 -11.11
C TYR A 84 -12.26 -12.71 -10.47
N MET A 85 -12.80 -13.72 -9.77
CA MET A 85 -14.13 -13.67 -9.16
C MET A 85 -14.12 -14.27 -7.74
N PRO A 86 -14.42 -13.50 -6.68
CA PRO A 86 -14.60 -12.05 -6.69
C PRO A 86 -13.27 -11.33 -6.96
N LEU A 87 -13.33 -10.26 -7.76
CA LEU A 87 -12.19 -9.39 -8.03
C LEU A 87 -11.83 -8.61 -6.76
N LYS A 88 -10.58 -8.75 -6.30
CA LYS A 88 -10.02 -7.93 -5.22
C LYS A 88 -9.41 -6.67 -5.80
N LEU A 89 -10.16 -5.57 -5.72
CA LEU A 89 -9.78 -4.28 -6.26
C LEU A 89 -9.66 -3.25 -5.13
N SER A 90 -8.57 -2.50 -5.08
CA SER A 90 -8.37 -1.41 -4.13
C SER A 90 -7.76 -0.20 -4.82
N GLY A 91 -7.98 1.00 -4.28
CA GLY A 91 -7.48 2.23 -4.87
C GLY A 91 -8.41 3.41 -4.60
N LYS A 92 -8.23 4.50 -5.36
CA LYS A 92 -9.10 5.68 -5.27
C LYS A 92 -10.55 5.30 -5.56
N SER A 93 -11.48 5.73 -4.72
CA SER A 93 -12.92 5.46 -4.90
C SER A 93 -13.41 5.89 -6.29
N THR A 94 -13.02 7.08 -6.75
CA THR A 94 -13.37 7.62 -8.08
C THR A 94 -12.92 6.74 -9.27
N ILE A 95 -12.02 5.78 -9.05
CA ILE A 95 -11.56 4.80 -10.03
C ILE A 95 -12.25 3.46 -9.78
N VAL A 96 -12.17 2.94 -8.56
CA VAL A 96 -12.69 1.61 -8.19
C VAL A 96 -14.21 1.52 -8.44
N GLU A 97 -14.96 2.57 -8.10
CA GLU A 97 -16.42 2.62 -8.26
C GLU A 97 -16.86 2.51 -9.72
N LYS A 98 -16.01 2.90 -10.68
CA LYS A 98 -16.34 2.76 -12.10
C LYS A 98 -16.51 1.28 -12.49
N PHE A 99 -15.76 0.39 -11.86
CA PHE A 99 -15.83 -1.06 -12.12
C PHE A 99 -17.12 -1.69 -11.57
N GLU A 100 -17.83 -1.04 -10.65
CA GLU A 100 -19.13 -1.53 -10.13
C GLU A 100 -20.21 -1.58 -11.21
N THR A 101 -20.07 -0.75 -12.26
CA THR A 101 -21.04 -0.69 -13.36
C THR A 101 -20.71 -1.63 -14.52
N SER A 102 -19.56 -2.31 -14.48
CA SER A 102 -19.13 -3.22 -15.54
C SER A 102 -19.83 -4.57 -15.41
N PRO A 103 -20.56 -5.05 -16.44
CA PRO A 103 -21.23 -6.35 -16.39
C PRO A 103 -20.26 -7.54 -16.43
N ALA A 104 -19.00 -7.31 -16.80
CA ALA A 104 -17.96 -8.33 -16.88
C ALA A 104 -17.18 -8.52 -15.56
N ILE A 105 -17.40 -7.65 -14.57
CA ILE A 105 -16.63 -7.62 -13.33
C ILE A 105 -17.55 -7.96 -12.15
N GLN A 106 -17.12 -8.92 -11.35
CA GLN A 106 -17.76 -9.26 -10.08
C GLN A 106 -16.86 -8.83 -8.93
N LEU A 107 -17.17 -7.70 -8.30
CA LEU A 107 -16.44 -7.21 -7.13
C LEU A 107 -16.84 -7.99 -5.86
N GLY A 108 -15.91 -8.04 -4.91
CA GLY A 108 -16.17 -8.54 -3.56
C GLY A 108 -16.93 -7.54 -2.68
N ALA A 109 -16.85 -7.73 -1.37
CA ALA A 109 -17.43 -6.80 -0.42
C ALA A 109 -16.76 -5.41 -0.52
N LYS A 110 -17.56 -4.35 -0.60
CA LYS A 110 -17.08 -2.96 -0.61
C LYS A 110 -16.77 -2.50 0.82
N SER A 111 -15.64 -1.81 0.96
CA SER A 111 -15.25 -1.13 2.19
C SER A 111 -14.61 0.22 1.82
N ASP A 112 -15.19 1.30 2.33
CA ASP A 112 -14.69 2.65 2.09
C ASP A 112 -13.86 3.12 3.29
N MET A 113 -12.75 3.80 3.00
CA MET A 113 -11.85 4.35 4.00
C MET A 113 -11.54 5.81 3.66
N TYR A 114 -11.31 6.62 4.68
CA TYR A 114 -10.84 7.99 4.50
C TYR A 114 -9.31 8.02 4.49
N PHE A 115 -8.74 8.71 3.50
CA PHE A 115 -7.32 8.90 3.36
C PHE A 115 -6.91 10.27 3.89
N CYS A 116 -5.87 10.31 4.73
CA CYS A 116 -5.27 11.55 5.22
C CYS A 116 -3.78 11.54 4.89
N GLU A 117 -3.26 12.70 4.48
CA GLU A 117 -1.86 12.88 4.11
C GLU A 117 -1.24 13.98 4.99
N CYS A 118 -0.08 13.68 5.57
CA CYS A 118 0.73 14.67 6.28
C CYS A 118 1.76 15.27 5.32
N LEU A 119 1.51 16.48 4.82
CA LEU A 119 2.37 17.15 3.84
C LEU A 119 3.64 17.77 4.46
N ASN A 120 3.59 18.14 5.74
CA ASN A 120 4.71 18.71 6.47
C ASN A 120 4.54 18.54 7.98
N GLY A 121 5.66 18.61 8.70
CA GLY A 121 5.69 18.46 10.15
C GLY A 121 5.42 19.75 10.94
N ASN A 122 5.01 20.85 10.31
CA ASN A 122 4.97 22.17 10.97
C ASN A 122 3.92 22.26 12.09
N SER A 123 2.95 21.35 12.11
CA SER A 123 1.90 21.25 13.15
C SER A 123 2.08 20.03 14.05
N LEU A 124 3.22 19.33 13.96
CA LEU A 124 3.53 18.26 14.89
C LEU A 124 3.83 18.85 16.27
N PRO A 125 3.33 18.24 17.36
CA PRO A 125 3.66 18.69 18.69
C PRO A 125 5.16 18.48 18.96
N ASP A 126 5.76 19.42 19.70
CA ASP A 126 7.09 19.25 20.28
C ASP A 126 7.03 18.11 21.30
N THR A 127 7.27 16.89 20.82
CA THR A 127 7.33 15.70 21.66
C THR A 127 8.75 15.59 22.19
N PRO A 128 8.99 15.38 23.49
CA PRO A 128 10.33 15.07 23.98
C PRO A 128 10.79 13.74 23.38
N ILE A 129 11.58 13.80 22.30
CA ILE A 129 11.95 12.66 21.44
C ILE A 129 12.78 11.59 22.19
N HIS A 130 13.39 11.91 23.33
CA HIS A 130 14.65 11.27 23.69
C HIS A 130 14.68 10.28 24.87
N GLU A 131 13.58 10.02 25.59
CA GLU A 131 13.65 9.01 26.68
C GLU A 131 12.64 7.86 26.57
N THR A 132 11.54 8.03 25.84
CA THR A 132 10.44 7.04 25.85
C THR A 132 10.29 6.23 24.56
N ILE A 133 10.67 6.79 23.40
CA ILE A 133 10.41 6.18 22.08
C ILE A 133 11.56 5.25 21.71
N LYS A 134 11.25 3.97 21.52
CA LYS A 134 12.20 2.91 21.16
C LYS A 134 11.90 2.40 19.75
N LEU A 135 12.94 2.16 18.96
CA LEU A 135 12.83 1.42 17.70
C LEU A 135 12.75 -0.08 18.01
N ALA A 136 11.75 -0.75 17.48
CA ALA A 136 11.55 -2.18 17.67
C ALA A 136 12.61 -3.00 16.93
N SER A 137 13.08 -4.03 17.61
CA SER A 137 13.89 -5.11 17.05
C SER A 137 13.06 -6.39 16.93
N ILE A 138 13.67 -7.45 16.39
CA ILE A 138 13.02 -8.76 16.32
C ILE A 138 12.63 -9.31 17.71
N ASP A 139 13.39 -8.92 18.75
CA ASP A 139 13.17 -9.33 20.14
C ASP A 139 11.93 -8.66 20.76
N ASP A 140 11.44 -7.57 20.17
CA ASP A 140 10.26 -6.84 20.65
C ASP A 140 8.94 -7.35 20.05
N VAL A 141 9.01 -8.22 19.04
CA VAL A 141 7.82 -8.65 18.26
C VAL A 141 6.75 -9.27 19.14
N ASP A 142 7.13 -10.17 20.05
CA ASP A 142 6.18 -10.87 20.92
C ASP A 142 5.44 -9.88 21.82
N ARG A 143 6.15 -8.87 22.34
CA ARG A 143 5.58 -7.82 23.20
C ARG A 143 4.65 -6.89 22.40
N ILE A 144 5.00 -6.58 21.15
CA ILE A 144 4.13 -5.80 20.25
C ILE A 144 2.87 -6.58 19.89
N MET A 145 2.99 -7.88 19.65
CA MET A 145 1.84 -8.74 19.40
C MET A 145 0.95 -8.86 20.62
N GLN A 146 1.51 -8.90 21.82
CA GLN A 146 0.75 -8.85 23.07
C GLN A 146 -0.10 -7.57 23.16
N LEU A 147 0.49 -6.39 22.90
CA LEU A 147 -0.26 -5.13 22.84
C LEU A 147 -1.41 -5.22 21.82
N ARG A 148 -1.11 -5.61 20.58
CA ARG A 148 -2.13 -5.70 19.52
C ARG A 148 -3.26 -6.67 19.88
N SER A 149 -2.93 -7.79 20.51
CA SER A 149 -3.92 -8.79 20.94
C SER A 149 -4.85 -8.32 22.05
N SER A 150 -4.47 -7.26 22.78
CA SER A 150 -5.29 -6.66 23.82
C SER A 150 -6.29 -5.62 23.30
N ILE A 151 -6.23 -5.28 22.01
CA ILE A 151 -7.12 -4.32 21.36
C ILE A 151 -8.17 -5.11 20.58
N ASP A 152 -9.45 -4.97 20.94
CA ASP A 152 -10.56 -5.75 20.37
C ASP A 152 -10.70 -5.56 18.85
N GLU A 153 -10.35 -4.38 18.34
CA GLU A 153 -10.42 -4.03 16.92
C GLU A 153 -9.30 -4.65 16.07
N PHE A 154 -8.25 -5.21 16.68
CA PHE A 154 -7.17 -5.86 15.95
C PHE A 154 -7.45 -7.36 15.84
N PRO A 155 -7.59 -7.91 14.62
CA PRO A 155 -7.71 -9.35 14.46
C PRO A 155 -6.41 -10.01 14.93
N THR A 156 -6.51 -10.85 15.95
CA THR A 156 -5.40 -11.68 16.43
C THR A 156 -5.11 -12.77 15.40
N ALA A 157 -4.18 -12.49 14.48
CA ALA A 157 -3.78 -13.43 13.44
C ALA A 157 -2.29 -13.75 13.53
N HIS A 158 -1.95 -15.04 13.46
CA HIS A 158 -0.58 -15.55 13.30
C HIS A 158 0.13 -14.91 12.08
N GLU A 159 -0.63 -14.58 11.03
CA GLU A 159 -0.11 -13.87 9.86
C GLU A 159 0.39 -12.46 10.19
N SER A 160 -0.21 -11.76 11.17
CA SER A 160 0.24 -10.42 11.56
C SER A 160 1.61 -10.42 12.24
N GLU A 161 1.93 -11.47 13.01
CA GLU A 161 3.26 -11.63 13.59
C GLU A 161 4.31 -11.88 12.50
N LYS A 162 4.03 -12.84 11.59
CA LYS A 162 4.93 -13.18 10.48
C LYS A 162 5.23 -11.95 9.61
N MET A 163 4.20 -11.16 9.28
CA MET A 163 4.37 -9.91 8.53
C MET A 163 5.22 -8.88 9.28
N LEU A 164 5.03 -8.74 10.60
CA LEU A 164 5.83 -7.82 11.41
C LEU A 164 7.30 -8.24 11.46
N ARG A 165 7.57 -9.54 11.68
CA ARG A 165 8.95 -10.09 11.66
C ARG A 165 9.61 -9.82 10.32
N GLN A 166 8.93 -10.18 9.22
CA GLN A 166 9.45 -9.97 7.87
C GLN A 166 9.74 -8.49 7.63
N ALA A 167 8.85 -7.58 8.00
CA ALA A 167 9.04 -6.14 7.81
C ALA A 167 10.29 -5.61 8.52
N ILE A 168 10.54 -6.06 9.75
CA ILE A 168 11.72 -5.69 10.54
C ILE A 168 12.99 -6.29 9.92
N GLU A 169 12.97 -7.57 9.56
CA GLU A 169 14.13 -8.30 9.01
C GLU A 169 14.54 -7.80 7.62
N THR A 170 13.57 -7.50 6.76
CA THR A 170 13.81 -7.01 5.40
C THR A 170 13.91 -5.48 5.32
N ASN A 171 13.78 -4.79 6.45
CA ASN A 171 13.78 -3.32 6.54
C ASN A 171 12.76 -2.66 5.59
N THR A 172 11.63 -3.33 5.35
CA THR A 172 10.52 -2.85 4.50
C THR A 172 9.43 -2.16 5.34
N GLY A 173 9.57 -2.18 6.66
CA GLY A 173 8.78 -1.40 7.58
C GLY A 173 9.54 -1.17 8.90
N ARG A 174 9.17 -0.11 9.61
CA ARG A 174 9.78 0.26 10.89
C ARG A 174 8.69 0.36 11.93
N THR A 175 8.96 -0.13 13.14
CA THR A 175 8.04 -0.03 14.27
C THR A 175 8.71 0.71 15.41
N TYR A 176 8.06 1.73 15.91
CA TYR A 176 8.45 2.45 17.12
C TYR A 176 7.43 2.16 18.22
N TYR A 177 7.88 2.19 19.46
CA TYR A 177 7.01 1.95 20.59
C TYR A 177 7.40 2.78 21.81
N ILE A 178 6.47 2.93 22.74
CA ILE A 178 6.70 3.45 24.08
C ILE A 178 6.30 2.40 25.10
N GLU A 179 7.00 2.36 26.22
CA GLU A 179 6.72 1.41 27.29
C GLU A 179 6.63 2.11 28.65
N LYS A 180 5.88 1.49 29.54
CA LYS A 180 5.74 1.90 30.94
C LYS A 180 5.73 0.65 31.80
N ASP A 181 6.52 0.65 32.87
CA ASP A 181 6.63 -0.48 33.81
C ASP A 181 6.98 -1.82 33.12
N GLY A 182 7.80 -1.76 32.05
CA GLY A 182 8.23 -2.93 31.28
C GLY A 182 7.20 -3.45 30.26
N ALA A 183 6.02 -2.85 30.17
CA ALA A 183 4.99 -3.20 29.18
C ALA A 183 4.94 -2.17 28.04
N ILE A 184 4.83 -2.63 26.80
CA ILE A 184 4.60 -1.74 25.65
C ILE A 184 3.15 -1.24 25.74
N ILE A 185 2.98 0.09 25.82
CA ILE A 185 1.66 0.72 25.98
C ILE A 185 1.16 1.38 24.70
N ALA A 186 2.05 1.66 23.74
CA ALA A 186 1.67 2.08 22.40
C ALA A 186 2.78 1.74 21.41
N SER A 187 2.39 1.50 20.16
CA SER A 187 3.29 1.27 19.04
C SER A 187 2.77 1.96 17.77
N ALA A 188 3.70 2.41 16.93
CA ALA A 188 3.41 2.94 15.61
C ALA A 188 4.34 2.26 14.59
N SER A 189 3.77 1.75 13.50
CA SER A 189 4.49 1.01 12.46
C SER A 189 4.25 1.63 11.09
N THR A 190 5.24 1.60 10.20
CA THR A 190 4.98 1.79 8.78
C THR A 190 4.45 0.48 8.18
N SER A 191 3.28 0.53 7.53
CA SER A 191 2.71 -0.63 6.83
C SER A 191 3.20 -0.76 5.40
N ALA A 192 3.66 0.34 4.82
CA ALA A 192 4.36 0.39 3.56
C ALA A 192 5.20 1.68 3.53
N GLU A 193 6.39 1.57 2.97
CA GLU A 193 7.39 2.63 2.91
C GLU A 193 8.10 2.58 1.56
N ASN A 194 8.29 3.75 0.95
CA ASN A 194 9.04 3.91 -0.29
C ASN A 194 9.88 5.20 -0.21
N SER A 195 10.67 5.49 -1.24
CA SER A 195 11.56 6.66 -1.25
C SER A 195 10.86 8.03 -1.12
N LEU A 196 9.53 8.09 -1.20
CA LEU A 196 8.75 9.33 -1.26
C LEU A 196 7.72 9.46 -0.15
N SER A 197 7.25 8.35 0.42
CA SER A 197 6.06 8.33 1.27
C SER A 197 6.04 7.08 2.16
N ALA A 198 5.35 7.18 3.29
CA ALA A 198 5.13 6.07 4.21
C ALA A 198 3.70 6.10 4.75
N MET A 199 3.07 4.94 4.88
CA MET A 199 1.77 4.78 5.52
C MET A 199 1.98 4.32 6.95
N VAL A 200 1.53 5.12 7.91
CA VAL A 200 1.70 4.83 9.35
C VAL A 200 0.42 4.21 9.90
N LYS A 201 0.57 3.17 10.71
CA LYS A 201 -0.48 2.56 11.54
C LYS A 201 -0.07 2.67 13.01
N GLN A 202 -1.05 2.87 13.88
CA GLN A 202 -0.84 2.95 15.33
C GLN A 202 -1.69 1.90 16.05
N ALA A 203 -1.15 1.36 17.15
CA ALA A 203 -1.85 0.55 18.14
C ALA A 203 -1.53 1.11 19.53
N SER A 204 -2.55 1.46 20.31
CA SER A 204 -2.45 2.07 21.65
C SER A 204 -3.72 1.87 22.45
#